data_AF-A0A511W810-F1
#
_entry.id   AF-A0A511W810-F1
#
_cell.length_a   1.000
_cell.length_b   1.000
_cell.length_c   1.000
_cell.angle_alpha   90.00
_cell.angle_beta   90.00
_cell.angle_gamma   90.00
#
_symmetry.space_group_name_H-M   'P 1'
#
loop_
_entity.id
_entity.type
_entity.pdbx_description
1 polymer ?
#
loop_
_entity_poly.entity_id
_entity_poly.type
_entity_poly.pdbx_seq_one_letter_code
_entity_poly.pdbx_strand_id
1 'polypeptide(L)'
;MDLLTRFVTALLSAVVFSIIFSFSLFSLNEFWPSLFVLMMYSTLLFITVGIGFSYLGDYILNKLPLKQQWLYYIMGIIIYAGGGVLTNIYFLTSTFTYGYSDDTEALLYLGIFAALLFYHLKYVVHFSFQRLDV
;
A
#
# COMPACT_ATOMS: atom_id res chain seq x y z
N MET A 1 1.18 -15.06 -0.84
CA MET A 1 1.85 -14.57 0.38
C MET A 1 1.05 -14.98 1.58
N ASP A 2 1.73 -15.48 2.60
CA ASP A 2 1.13 -15.84 3.86
C ASP A 2 0.73 -14.58 4.64
N LEU A 3 -0.20 -14.75 5.60
CA LEU A 3 -0.71 -13.65 6.43
C LEU A 3 0.43 -12.92 7.15
N LEU A 4 1.40 -13.66 7.69
CA LEU A 4 2.55 -13.10 8.39
C LEU A 4 3.34 -12.14 7.49
N THR A 5 3.64 -12.55 6.25
CA THR A 5 4.39 -11.72 5.31
C THR A 5 3.63 -10.44 5.00
N ARG A 6 2.31 -10.53 4.76
CA ARG A 6 1.48 -9.34 4.51
C ARG A 6 1.45 -8.39 5.70
N PHE A 7 1.35 -8.93 6.92
CA PHE A 7 1.32 -8.15 8.14
C PHE A 7 2.65 -7.43 8.41
N VAL A 8 3.77 -8.15 8.26
CA VAL A 8 5.11 -7.54 8.38
C VAL A 8 5.32 -6.48 7.31
N THR A 9 4.91 -6.73 6.06
CA THR A 9 4.93 -5.72 4.99
C THR A 9 4.07 -4.51 5.33
N ALA A 10 2.89 -4.69 5.92
CA ALA A 10 2.02 -3.60 6.35
C ALA A 10 2.71 -2.71 7.39
N LEU A 11 3.31 -3.33 8.41
CA LEU A 11 4.00 -2.62 9.49
C LEU A 11 5.23 -1.88 8.98
N LEU A 12 6.09 -2.54 8.20
CA LEU A 12 7.30 -1.91 7.66
C LEU A 12 6.96 -0.75 6.72
N SER A 13 5.95 -0.94 5.87
CA SER A 13 5.48 0.14 4.98
C SER A 13 4.94 1.30 5.81
N ALA A 14 4.12 1.04 6.82
CA ALA A 14 3.58 2.09 7.69
C ALA A 14 4.70 2.93 8.35
N VAL A 15 5.75 2.27 8.85
CA VAL A 15 6.91 2.96 9.45
C VAL A 15 7.63 3.82 8.40
N VAL A 16 8.00 3.24 7.25
CA VAL A 16 8.73 3.96 6.20
C VAL A 16 7.93 5.16 5.69
N PHE A 17 6.64 4.96 5.39
CA PHE A 17 5.76 6.03 4.93
C PHE A 17 5.57 7.11 6.00
N SER A 18 5.36 6.74 7.27
CA SER A 18 5.21 7.73 8.33
C SER A 18 6.47 8.61 8.48
N ILE A 19 7.67 8.03 8.34
CA ILE A 19 8.92 8.79 8.42
C ILE A 19 9.05 9.75 7.23
N ILE A 20 8.84 9.27 6.01
CA ILE A 20 8.94 10.08 4.79
C ILE A 20 7.95 11.25 4.85
N PHE A 21 6.70 10.99 5.20
CA PHE A 21 5.66 12.02 5.26
C PHE A 21 5.87 13.01 6.41
N SER A 22 6.41 12.57 7.55
CA SER A 22 6.74 13.48 8.65
C SER A 22 7.80 14.50 8.24
N PHE A 23 8.76 14.09 7.39
CA PHE A 23 9.76 15.01 6.84
C PHE A 23 9.20 15.91 5.73
N SER A 24 8.21 15.46 4.96
CA SER A 24 7.71 16.23 3.80
C SER A 24 6.60 17.23 4.15
N LEU A 25 5.77 16.91 5.14
CA LEU A 25 4.57 17.71 5.47
C LEU A 25 4.77 18.67 6.65
N PHE A 26 5.69 18.38 7.56
CA PHE A 26 5.80 19.11 8.83
C PHE A 26 7.16 19.76 9.04
N SER A 27 7.17 20.84 9.82
CA SER A 27 8.42 21.49 10.24
C SER A 27 9.21 20.60 11.21
N LEU A 28 10.53 20.79 11.29
CA LEU A 28 11.40 20.01 12.18
C LEU A 28 10.98 20.05 13.66
N ASN A 29 10.32 21.12 14.10
CA ASN A 29 9.84 21.26 15.48
C ASN A 29 8.60 20.42 15.78
N GLU A 30 7.83 20.04 14.75
CA GLU A 30 6.60 19.24 14.87
C GLU A 30 6.81 17.79 14.46
N PHE A 31 8.03 17.42 14.07
CA PHE A 31 8.36 16.11 13.54
C PHE A 31 7.90 14.95 14.43
N TRP A 32 8.20 15.00 15.74
CA TRP A 32 7.90 13.89 16.65
C TRP A 32 6.39 13.67 16.88
N PRO A 33 5.60 14.71 17.20
CA PRO A 33 4.14 14.58 17.25
C PRO A 33 3.54 14.11 15.92
N SER A 34 3.97 14.68 14.80
CA SER A 34 3.44 14.34 13.48
C SER A 34 3.78 12.91 13.07
N LEU A 35 4.99 12.44 13.38
CA LEU A 35 5.40 11.06 13.15
C LEU A 35 4.52 10.08 13.91
N PHE A 36 4.22 10.36 15.18
CA PHE A 36 3.36 9.49 15.97
C PHE A 36 1.95 9.38 15.39
N VAL A 37 1.34 10.51 15.04
CA VAL A 37 -0.01 10.56 14.43
C VAL A 37 -0.02 9.85 13.07
N LEU A 38 0.95 10.16 12.20
CA LEU A 38 1.07 9.55 10.88
C LEU A 38 1.34 8.05 10.97
N MET A 39 2.13 7.61 11.94
CA MET A 39 2.40 6.18 12.16
C MET A 39 1.12 5.46 12.58
N MET A 40 0.37 5.99 13.56
CA MET A 40 -0.92 5.40 13.95
C MET A 40 -1.90 5.31 12.77
N TYR A 41 -2.05 6.40 12.02
CA TYR A 41 -2.94 6.45 10.86
C TYR A 41 -2.51 5.49 9.77
N SER A 42 -1.23 5.52 9.39
CA SER A 42 -0.66 4.66 8.34
C SER A 42 -0.76 3.20 8.74
N THR A 43 -0.41 2.83 9.97
CA THR A 43 -0.49 1.44 10.44
C THR A 43 -1.92 0.92 10.34
N LEU A 44 -2.92 1.69 10.80
CA LEU A 44 -4.31 1.28 10.73
C LEU A 44 -4.78 1.11 9.28
N LEU A 45 -4.40 2.04 8.40
CA LEU A 45 -4.73 1.99 6.98
C LEU A 45 -4.07 0.78 6.28
N PHE A 46 -2.77 0.58 6.47
CA PHE A 46 -2.04 -0.54 5.87
C PHE A 46 -2.52 -1.90 6.36
N ILE A 47 -2.89 -2.03 7.64
CA ILE A 47 -3.43 -3.29 8.19
C ILE A 47 -4.82 -3.57 7.64
N THR A 48 -5.73 -2.59 7.70
CA THR A 48 -7.13 -2.83 7.30
C THR A 48 -7.28 -2.91 5.79
N VAL A 49 -6.82 -1.87 5.10
CA VAL A 49 -7.01 -1.68 3.67
C VAL A 49 -5.92 -2.41 2.91
N GLY A 50 -4.66 -2.26 3.31
CA GLY A 50 -3.53 -2.89 2.61
C GLY A 50 -3.62 -4.42 2.61
N ILE A 51 -3.82 -5.04 3.78
CA ILE A 51 -3.96 -6.51 3.86
C ILE A 51 -5.24 -6.98 3.17
N GLY A 52 -6.39 -6.33 3.44
CA GLY A 52 -7.67 -6.69 2.84
C GLY A 52 -7.62 -6.61 1.30
N PHE A 53 -7.09 -5.51 0.77
CA PHE A 53 -6.92 -5.33 -0.66
C PHE A 53 -5.93 -6.34 -1.25
N SER A 54 -4.86 -6.67 -0.53
CA SER A 54 -3.88 -7.65 -0.98
C SER A 54 -4.50 -9.05 -1.17
N TYR A 55 -5.46 -9.46 -0.34
CA TYR A 55 -6.22 -10.69 -0.56
C TYR A 55 -7.11 -10.61 -1.79
N LEU A 56 -7.79 -9.48 -1.98
CA LEU A 56 -8.70 -9.25 -3.09
C LEU A 56 -7.94 -9.21 -4.43
N GLY A 57 -6.79 -8.53 -4.48
CA GLY A 57 -5.91 -8.49 -5.64
C GLY A 57 -5.40 -9.88 -6.03
N ASP A 58 -4.98 -10.68 -5.05
CA ASP A 58 -4.57 -12.08 -5.29
C ASP A 58 -5.71 -12.94 -5.81
N TYR A 59 -6.91 -12.77 -5.25
CA TYR A 59 -8.09 -13.48 -5.72
C TYR A 59 -8.41 -13.16 -7.18
N ILE A 60 -8.34 -11.88 -7.58
CA ILE A 60 -8.56 -11.46 -8.96
C ILE A 60 -7.46 -12.01 -9.88
N LEU A 61 -6.18 -11.89 -9.51
CA LEU A 61 -5.08 -12.39 -10.35
C LEU A 61 -5.17 -13.89 -10.60
N ASN A 62 -5.51 -14.67 -9.57
CA ASN A 62 -5.57 -16.13 -9.68
C ASN A 62 -6.77 -16.61 -10.52
N LYS A 63 -7.77 -15.75 -10.77
CA LYS A 63 -8.89 -16.05 -11.66
C LYS A 63 -8.56 -15.81 -13.13
N LEU A 64 -7.48 -15.11 -13.44
CA LEU A 64 -7.08 -14.81 -14.81
C LEU A 64 -6.21 -15.95 -15.37
N PRO A 65 -6.59 -16.57 -16.51
CA PRO A 65 -5.83 -17.68 -17.11
C PRO A 65 -4.60 -17.17 -17.89
N LEU A 66 -3.72 -16.40 -17.23
CA LEU A 66 -2.52 -15.83 -17.85
C LEU A 66 -1.35 -16.81 -17.74
N LYS A 67 -0.91 -17.35 -18.89
CA LYS A 67 0.24 -18.28 -18.95
C LYS A 67 1.60 -17.60 -19.05
N GLN A 68 1.65 -16.34 -19.50
CA GLN A 68 2.91 -15.62 -19.68
C GLN A 68 3.23 -14.78 -18.44
N GLN A 69 4.43 -14.98 -17.88
CA GLN A 69 4.87 -14.31 -16.64
C GLN A 69 4.86 -12.78 -16.74
N TRP A 70 5.25 -12.20 -17.88
CA TRP A 70 5.25 -10.75 -18.06
C TRP A 70 3.83 -10.16 -18.07
N LEU A 71 2.85 -10.85 -18.68
CA LEU A 71 1.44 -10.43 -18.65
C LEU A 71 0.86 -10.54 -17.24
N TYR A 72 1.20 -11.59 -16.50
CA TYR A 72 0.82 -11.73 -15.10
C TYR A 72 1.37 -10.56 -14.26
N TYR A 73 2.62 -10.15 -14.53
CA TYR A 73 3.24 -9.02 -13.84
C TYR A 73 2.52 -7.70 -14.11
N ILE A 74 2.28 -7.38 -15.38
CA ILE A 74 1.59 -6.13 -15.79
C ILE A 74 0.16 -6.11 -15.25
N MET A 75 -0.56 -7.22 -15.32
CA MET A 75 -1.92 -7.29 -14.78
C MET A 75 -1.93 -7.12 -13.26
N GLY A 76 -0.92 -7.64 -12.56
CA GLY A 76 -0.71 -7.37 -11.15
C GLY A 76 -0.54 -5.89 -10.84
N ILE A 77 0.27 -5.17 -11.61
CA ILE A 77 0.39 -3.70 -11.46
C ILE A 77 -0.96 -3.03 -11.65
N ILE A 78 -1.70 -3.37 -12.71
CA ILE A 78 -2.99 -2.73 -13.01
C ILE A 78 -4.01 -2.98 -11.89
N ILE A 79 -4.11 -4.23 -11.42
CA ILE A 79 -5.06 -4.61 -10.37
C ILE A 79 -4.72 -3.92 -9.04
N TYR A 80 -3.44 -3.88 -8.66
CA TYR A 80 -3.02 -3.22 -7.43
C TYR A 80 -3.06 -1.70 -7.51
N ALA A 81 -2.71 -1.11 -8.66
CA ALA A 81 -2.82 0.33 -8.88
C ALA A 81 -4.28 0.79 -8.89
N GLY A 82 -5.14 0.11 -9.67
CA GLY A 82 -6.58 0.39 -9.70
C GLY A 82 -7.22 0.17 -8.34
N GLY A 83 -6.75 -0.84 -7.61
CA GLY A 83 -7.05 -1.08 -6.22
C GLY A 83 -6.77 0.07 -5.29
N GLY A 84 -5.52 0.52 -5.28
CA GLY A 84 -5.06 1.67 -4.49
C GLY A 84 -5.90 2.92 -4.79
N VAL A 85 -6.19 3.19 -6.07
CA VAL A 85 -7.08 4.27 -6.49
C VAL A 85 -8.48 4.12 -5.89
N LEU A 86 -9.10 2.94 -6.02
CA LEU A 86 -10.46 2.69 -5.50
C LEU A 86 -10.55 2.82 -3.99
N THR A 87 -9.59 2.24 -3.25
CA THR A 87 -9.54 2.38 -1.80
C THR A 87 -9.34 3.83 -1.38
N ASN A 88 -8.59 4.60 -2.16
CA ASN A 88 -8.41 6.03 -1.90
C ASN A 88 -9.63 6.87 -2.24
N ILE A 89 -10.47 6.50 -3.23
CA ILE A 89 -11.72 7.24 -3.49
C ILE A 89 -12.63 7.21 -2.26
N TYR A 90 -12.66 6.08 -1.54
CA TYR A 90 -13.39 5.96 -0.28
C TYR A 90 -12.82 6.89 0.82
N PHE A 91 -11.50 6.94 0.96
CA PHE A 91 -10.87 7.90 1.88
C PHE A 91 -11.11 9.34 1.45
N LEU A 92 -10.97 9.64 0.16
CA LEU A 92 -11.15 10.97 -0.43
C LEU A 92 -12.55 11.51 -0.13
N THR A 93 -13.60 10.70 -0.30
CA THR A 93 -14.97 11.11 0.07
C THR A 93 -15.12 11.36 1.57
N SER A 94 -14.47 10.55 2.42
CA SER A 94 -14.44 10.76 3.86
C SER A 94 -13.73 12.07 4.24
N THR A 95 -12.47 12.27 3.85
CA THR A 95 -11.68 13.45 4.25
C THR A 95 -12.21 14.76 3.66
N PHE A 96 -12.77 14.73 2.44
CA PHE A 96 -13.41 15.90 1.83
C PHE A 96 -14.64 16.35 2.62
N THR A 97 -15.39 15.41 3.19
CA THR A 97 -16.54 15.71 4.06
C THR A 97 -16.12 16.31 5.41
N TYR A 98 -14.91 16.01 5.89
CA TYR A 98 -14.36 16.52 7.14
C TYR A 98 -13.45 17.77 6.97
N GLY A 99 -13.36 18.36 5.78
CA GLY A 99 -12.70 19.66 5.55
C GLY A 99 -11.18 19.63 5.34
N TYR A 100 -10.58 18.46 5.08
CA TYR A 100 -9.14 18.30 4.82
C TYR A 100 -8.82 18.24 3.32
N SER A 101 -9.49 19.05 2.49
CA SER A 101 -9.39 18.97 1.02
C SER A 101 -7.96 19.05 0.49
N ASP A 102 -7.13 19.90 1.11
CA ASP A 102 -5.80 20.25 0.60
C ASP A 102 -4.78 19.11 0.83
N ASP A 103 -4.97 18.31 1.89
CA ASP A 103 -4.12 17.15 2.19
C ASP A 103 -4.60 15.87 1.48
N THR A 104 -5.76 15.93 0.81
CA THR A 104 -6.42 14.74 0.27
C THR A 104 -5.69 14.17 -0.95
N GLU A 105 -5.07 15.00 -1.77
CA GLU A 105 -4.26 14.55 -2.91
C GLU A 105 -3.01 13.78 -2.46
N ALA A 106 -2.33 14.28 -1.42
CA ALA A 106 -1.14 13.64 -0.86
C ALA A 106 -1.46 12.23 -0.31
N LEU A 107 -2.61 12.09 0.38
CA LEU A 107 -3.11 10.81 0.88
C LEU A 107 -3.48 9.84 -0.26
N LEU A 108 -4.00 10.35 -1.37
CA LEU A 108 -4.34 9.53 -2.54
C LEU A 108 -3.08 8.96 -3.21
N TYR A 109 -2.03 9.75 -3.40
CA TYR A 109 -0.76 9.23 -3.90
C TYR A 109 -0.17 8.19 -2.95
N LEU A 110 -0.27 8.41 -1.63
CA LEU A 110 0.21 7.50 -0.61
C LEU A 110 -0.43 6.11 -0.74
N GLY A 111 -1.76 6.03 -0.86
CA GLY A 111 -2.44 4.73 -0.98
C GLY A 111 -2.13 3.99 -2.30
N ILE A 112 -1.87 4.70 -3.40
CA ILE A 112 -1.44 4.08 -4.67
C ILE A 112 -0.02 3.52 -4.52
N PHE A 113 0.91 4.32 -3.99
CA PHE A 113 2.28 3.88 -3.75
C PHE A 113 2.32 2.70 -2.77
N ALA A 114 1.52 2.74 -1.71
CA ALA A 114 1.33 1.66 -0.75
C ALA A 114 0.91 0.35 -1.42
N ALA A 115 -0.14 0.38 -2.26
CA ALA A 115 -0.64 -0.79 -2.96
C ALA A 115 0.40 -1.38 -3.94
N LEU A 116 1.09 -0.50 -4.68
CA LEU A 116 2.18 -0.89 -5.58
C LEU A 116 3.36 -1.49 -4.83
N LEU A 117 3.72 -0.95 -3.67
CA LEU A 117 4.81 -1.44 -2.84
C LEU A 117 4.50 -2.85 -2.30
N PHE A 118 3.27 -3.08 -1.86
CA PHE A 118 2.79 -4.43 -1.49
C PHE A 118 2.91 -5.43 -2.64
N TYR A 119 2.52 -5.03 -3.84
CA TYR A 119 2.63 -5.87 -5.03
C TYR A 119 4.09 -6.14 -5.41
N HIS A 120 4.94 -5.11 -5.38
CA HIS A 120 6.35 -5.22 -5.70
C HIS A 120 7.07 -6.14 -4.71
N LEU A 121 6.83 -5.99 -3.40
CA LEU A 121 7.40 -6.88 -2.39
C LEU A 121 6.91 -8.32 -2.56
N LYS A 122 5.62 -8.53 -2.88
CA LYS A 122 5.11 -9.86 -3.24
C LYS A 122 5.91 -10.48 -4.36
N TYR A 123 6.13 -9.73 -5.44
CA TYR A 123 6.83 -10.20 -6.63
C TYR A 123 8.31 -10.47 -6.35
N VAL A 124 9.00 -9.58 -5.64
CA VAL A 124 10.42 -9.74 -5.26
C VAL A 124 10.61 -10.94 -4.34
N VAL A 125 9.75 -11.12 -3.33
CA VAL A 125 9.78 -12.28 -2.44
C VAL A 125 9.55 -13.56 -3.25
N HIS A 126 8.52 -13.60 -4.09
CA HIS A 126 8.22 -14.76 -4.93
C HIS A 126 9.40 -15.13 -5.84
N PHE A 127 10.00 -14.14 -6.51
CA PHE A 127 11.13 -14.35 -7.41
C PHE A 127 12.40 -14.78 -6.68
N SER A 128 12.69 -14.19 -5.52
CA SER A 128 13.87 -14.52 -4.71
C SER A 128 13.82 -15.96 -4.19
N PHE A 129 12.64 -16.43 -3.75
CA PHE A 129 12.49 -17.80 -3.27
C PHE A 129 12.36 -18.83 -4.39
N GLN A 130 11.76 -18.50 -5.54
CA GLN A 130 11.81 -19.39 -6.72
C GLN A 130 13.23 -19.66 -7.21
N ARG A 131 14.17 -18.75 -6.95
CA ARG A 131 15.57 -18.89 -7.32
C ARG A 131 16.38 -19.71 -6.31
N LEU A 132 15.86 -19.91 -5.09
CA LEU A 132 16.49 -20.67 -4.02
C LEU A 132 16.07 -22.15 -4.00
N ASP A 133 14.98 -22.49 -4.70
CA ASP A 133 14.51 -23.87 -4.91
C ASP A 133 15.12 -24.53 -6.18
N VAL A 134 16.32 -24.09 -6.59
CA VAL A 134 17.14 -24.70 -7.67
C VAL A 134 18.45 -25.23 -7.08
#